data_AF-A0A1M5X557-F1
#
_entry.id   AF-A0A1M5X557-F1
#
_cell.length_a   1.000
_cell.length_b   1.000
_cell.length_c   1.000
_cell.angle_alpha   90.00
_cell.angle_beta   90.00
_cell.angle_gamma   90.00
#
_symmetry.space_group_name_H-M   'P 1'
#
loop_
_entity.id
_entity.type
_entity.pdbx_description
1 polymer ?
#
loop_
_entity_poly.entity_id
_entity_poly.type
_entity_poly.pdbx_seq_one_letter_code
_entity_poly.pdbx_strand_id
1 'polypeptide(L)'
;MLLIKKYAVDQNSAVDLHHWLRPYEAFAYKNIGDLKMLKEQNNFSKNIIVKSDSPYSQQLIDKMVLLIKEELHHFCQVLEIMDKKGIVYQSIPASRYAKGMFSHVKTYEPDTLIDKLIIGAYIEARSCERFARLAPYMDNDIAGFYFSLLRSEARHFQDYLNLAQSISSKDILPRIQEFGRIEAELISSPDKDFKFHSGIPAQ
;
A
#
# COMPACT_ATOMS: atom_id res chain seq x y z
N MET A 1 -1.94 -6.49 -0.31
CA MET A 1 -2.33 -7.46 -1.36
C MET A 1 -2.82 -8.82 -0.83
N LEU A 2 -2.13 -9.46 0.12
CA LEU A 2 -2.55 -10.74 0.75
C LEU A 2 -3.90 -10.69 1.50
N LEU A 3 -4.38 -9.50 1.86
CA LEU A 3 -5.59 -9.31 2.66
C LEU A 3 -6.87 -9.67 1.89
N ILE A 4 -7.11 -9.09 0.71
CA ILE A 4 -8.35 -9.36 -0.06
C ILE A 4 -8.47 -10.84 -0.41
N LYS A 5 -7.37 -11.42 -0.90
CA LYS A 5 -7.30 -12.83 -1.32
C LYS A 5 -7.66 -13.80 -0.20
N LYS A 6 -7.23 -13.51 1.03
CA LYS A 6 -7.41 -14.40 2.18
C LYS A 6 -8.79 -14.25 2.84
N TYR A 7 -9.31 -13.03 2.90
CA TYR A 7 -10.43 -12.72 3.78
C TYR A 7 -11.76 -12.54 3.05
N ALA A 8 -11.73 -12.16 1.77
CA ALA A 8 -12.81 -11.33 1.26
C ALA A 8 -13.52 -11.87 0.02
N VAL A 9 -12.82 -12.62 -0.82
CA VAL A 9 -13.32 -13.02 -2.15
C VAL A 9 -13.47 -14.53 -2.27
N ASP A 10 -14.31 -14.97 -3.20
CA ASP A 10 -14.45 -16.40 -3.50
C ASP A 10 -13.17 -16.97 -4.13
N GLN A 11 -13.09 -18.30 -4.27
CA GLN A 11 -11.89 -18.96 -4.78
C GLN A 11 -11.54 -18.53 -6.22
N ASN A 12 -12.55 -18.32 -7.07
CA ASN A 12 -12.34 -17.92 -8.45
C ASN A 12 -11.79 -16.49 -8.54
N SER A 13 -12.36 -15.57 -7.78
CA SER A 13 -11.90 -14.18 -7.69
C SER A 13 -10.51 -14.08 -7.04
N ALA A 14 -10.19 -14.94 -6.06
CA ALA A 14 -8.85 -15.03 -5.49
C ALA A 14 -7.80 -15.47 -6.52
N VAL A 15 -8.16 -16.39 -7.42
CA VAL A 15 -7.33 -16.84 -8.53
C VAL A 15 -7.16 -15.71 -9.57
N ASP A 16 -8.24 -15.02 -9.91
CA ASP A 16 -8.21 -13.90 -10.85
C ASP A 16 -7.35 -12.74 -10.37
N LEU A 17 -7.50 -12.34 -9.10
CA LEU A 17 -6.62 -11.34 -8.48
C LEU A 17 -5.17 -11.79 -8.52
N HIS A 18 -4.88 -13.05 -8.16
CA HIS A 18 -3.52 -13.56 -8.21
C HIS A 18 -2.92 -13.52 -9.63
N HIS A 19 -3.68 -13.94 -10.64
CA HIS A 19 -3.20 -13.88 -12.02
C HIS A 19 -2.93 -12.46 -12.49
N TRP A 20 -3.79 -11.52 -12.10
CA TRP A 20 -3.61 -10.11 -12.43
C TRP A 20 -2.36 -9.49 -11.78
N LEU A 21 -2.06 -9.88 -10.53
CA LEU A 21 -0.96 -9.29 -9.76
C LEU A 21 0.40 -9.95 -10.05
N ARG A 22 0.39 -11.20 -10.53
CA ARG A 22 1.60 -12.00 -10.79
C ARG A 22 2.63 -11.30 -11.70
N PRO A 23 2.27 -10.60 -12.80
CA PRO A 23 3.23 -9.85 -13.61
C PRO A 23 4.00 -8.79 -12.81
N TYR A 24 3.29 -8.06 -11.94
CA TYR A 24 3.89 -7.01 -11.12
C TYR A 24 4.82 -7.59 -10.05
N GLU A 25 4.43 -8.69 -9.40
CA GLU A 25 5.30 -9.40 -8.46
C GLU A 25 6.55 -9.97 -9.15
N ALA A 26 6.40 -10.54 -10.34
CA ALA A 26 7.51 -11.08 -11.12
C ALA A 26 8.50 -9.98 -11.52
N PHE A 27 7.99 -8.81 -11.92
CA PHE A 27 8.83 -7.66 -12.20
C PHE A 27 9.53 -7.14 -10.94
N ALA A 28 8.78 -6.87 -9.87
CA ALA A 28 9.31 -6.24 -8.66
C ALA A 28 10.36 -7.11 -7.92
N TYR A 29 10.17 -8.42 -7.87
CA TYR A 29 11.04 -9.32 -7.10
C TYR A 29 12.03 -10.12 -7.94
N LYS A 30 11.77 -10.31 -9.23
CA LYS A 30 12.61 -11.16 -10.10
C LYS A 30 13.11 -10.43 -11.35
N ASN A 31 12.72 -9.16 -11.53
CA ASN A 31 13.04 -8.36 -12.71
C ASN A 31 12.63 -9.05 -14.03
N ILE A 32 11.48 -9.72 -14.01
CA ILE A 32 10.91 -10.43 -15.16
C ILE A 32 9.78 -9.61 -15.77
N GLY A 33 9.90 -9.27 -17.05
CA GLY A 33 8.92 -8.48 -17.80
C GLY A 33 9.43 -7.08 -18.13
N ASP A 34 8.57 -6.24 -18.70
CA ASP A 34 8.88 -4.85 -19.02
C ASP A 34 7.68 -3.93 -18.73
N LEU A 35 7.94 -2.61 -18.77
CA LEU A 35 6.93 -1.59 -18.50
C LEU A 35 5.73 -1.67 -19.46
N LYS A 36 5.97 -2.01 -20.73
CA LYS A 36 4.88 -2.11 -21.73
C LYS A 36 3.91 -3.21 -21.35
N MET A 37 4.43 -4.38 -20.99
CA MET A 37 3.65 -5.52 -20.54
C MET A 37 2.85 -5.19 -19.27
N LEU A 38 3.45 -4.49 -18.30
CA LEU A 38 2.74 -4.10 -17.08
C LEU A 38 1.57 -3.15 -17.37
N LYS A 39 1.77 -2.15 -18.25
CA LYS A 39 0.71 -1.21 -18.63
C LYS A 39 -0.47 -1.89 -19.33
N GLU A 40 -0.21 -2.87 -20.20
CA GLU A 40 -1.26 -3.66 -20.86
C GLU A 40 -2.10 -4.46 -19.85
N GLN A 41 -1.47 -4.95 -18.77
CA GLN A 41 -2.12 -5.70 -17.69
C GLN A 41 -2.82 -4.82 -16.64
N ASN A 42 -2.69 -3.48 -16.71
CA ASN A 42 -3.33 -2.57 -15.76
C ASN A 42 -4.87 -2.49 -15.98
N ASN A 43 -5.38 -2.95 -17.12
CA ASN A 43 -6.81 -2.97 -17.44
C ASN A 43 -7.54 -4.18 -16.85
N PHE A 44 -7.54 -4.31 -15.52
CA PHE A 44 -8.31 -5.36 -14.86
C PHE A 44 -9.81 -5.03 -14.86
N SER A 45 -10.58 -5.73 -15.69
CA SER A 45 -12.02 -5.50 -15.88
C SER A 45 -12.92 -6.58 -15.26
N LYS A 46 -12.34 -7.61 -14.63
CA LYS A 46 -13.13 -8.71 -14.05
C LYS A 46 -13.85 -8.25 -12.79
N ASN A 47 -15.11 -8.66 -12.65
CA ASN A 47 -15.90 -8.48 -11.43
C ASN A 47 -15.37 -9.41 -10.35
N ILE A 48 -14.94 -8.84 -9.23
CA ILE A 48 -14.49 -9.59 -8.05
C ILE A 48 -15.71 -9.89 -7.19
N ILE A 49 -15.99 -11.18 -6.97
CA ILE A 49 -17.16 -11.64 -6.24
C ILE A 49 -16.77 -11.92 -4.79
N VAL A 50 -17.54 -11.34 -3.86
CA VAL A 50 -17.41 -11.62 -2.43
C VAL A 50 -17.77 -13.07 -2.15
N LYS A 51 -17.04 -13.70 -1.22
CA LYS A 51 -17.40 -15.04 -0.74
C LYS A 51 -18.78 -15.02 -0.06
N SER A 52 -19.64 -16.00 -0.34
CA SER A 52 -21.02 -16.06 0.17
C SER A 52 -21.16 -15.91 1.69
N ASP A 53 -20.20 -16.43 2.45
CA ASP A 53 -20.16 -16.37 3.93
C ASP A 53 -19.24 -15.26 4.47
N SER A 54 -18.89 -14.27 3.64
CA SER A 54 -18.01 -13.19 4.04
C SER A 54 -18.74 -12.22 4.97
N PRO A 55 -18.15 -11.83 6.11
CA PRO A 55 -18.68 -10.73 6.91
C PRO A 55 -18.50 -9.36 6.23
N TYR A 56 -17.86 -9.30 5.05
CA TYR A 56 -17.54 -8.08 4.33
C TYR A 56 -18.56 -7.80 3.21
N SER A 57 -18.89 -6.52 3.01
CA SER A 57 -19.80 -6.11 1.92
C SER A 57 -19.09 -6.07 0.57
N GLN A 58 -19.83 -6.28 -0.53
CA GLN A 58 -19.31 -6.11 -1.90
C GLN A 58 -18.71 -4.73 -2.14
N GLN A 59 -19.35 -3.70 -1.62
CA GLN A 59 -18.86 -2.33 -1.69
C GLN A 59 -17.45 -2.18 -1.10
N LEU A 60 -17.15 -2.92 -0.03
CA LEU A 60 -15.84 -2.87 0.60
C LEU A 60 -14.76 -3.53 -0.27
N ILE A 61 -15.10 -4.65 -0.91
CA ILE A 61 -14.21 -5.35 -1.83
C ILE A 61 -13.92 -4.48 -3.05
N ASP A 62 -14.94 -3.85 -3.61
CA ASP A 62 -14.81 -2.97 -4.76
C ASP A 62 -13.85 -1.80 -4.47
N LYS A 63 -13.94 -1.21 -3.27
CA LYS A 63 -13.00 -0.19 -2.81
C LYS A 63 -11.57 -0.70 -2.72
N MET A 64 -11.36 -1.89 -2.14
CA MET A 64 -10.01 -2.45 -2.01
C MET A 64 -9.41 -2.82 -3.38
N VAL A 65 -10.23 -3.30 -4.31
CA VAL A 65 -9.81 -3.59 -5.70
C VAL A 65 -9.45 -2.30 -6.42
N LEU A 66 -10.23 -1.24 -6.25
CA LEU A 66 -9.93 0.09 -6.80
C LEU A 66 -8.59 0.61 -6.26
N LEU A 67 -8.36 0.52 -4.95
CA LEU A 67 -7.08 0.90 -4.33
C LEU A 67 -5.91 0.16 -4.97
N ILE A 68 -6.01 -1.17 -5.16
CA ILE A 68 -4.95 -1.94 -5.83
C ILE A 68 -4.69 -1.42 -7.26
N LYS A 69 -5.75 -1.09 -8.02
CA LYS A 69 -5.59 -0.53 -9.38
C LYS A 69 -4.85 0.81 -9.34
N GLU A 70 -5.19 1.68 -8.40
CA GLU A 70 -4.55 2.98 -8.21
C GLU A 70 -3.05 2.79 -7.87
N GLU A 71 -2.71 1.89 -6.94
CA GLU A 71 -1.31 1.60 -6.58
C GLU A 71 -0.49 1.00 -7.72
N LEU A 72 -1.07 0.10 -8.52
CA LEU A 72 -0.39 -0.45 -9.70
C LEU A 72 -0.19 0.62 -10.78
N HIS A 73 -1.13 1.56 -10.89
CA HIS A 73 -0.96 2.71 -11.77
C HIS A 73 0.19 3.62 -11.30
N HIS A 74 0.25 3.95 -10.01
CA HIS A 74 1.37 4.71 -9.45
C HIS A 74 2.70 4.00 -9.67
N PHE A 75 2.76 2.69 -9.48
CA PHE A 75 3.95 1.88 -9.73
C PHE A 75 4.45 2.03 -11.18
N CYS A 76 3.56 1.91 -12.16
CA CYS A 76 3.91 2.13 -13.57
C CYS A 76 4.38 3.56 -13.85
N GLN A 77 3.78 4.59 -13.23
CA GLN A 77 4.22 5.98 -13.39
C GLN A 77 5.64 6.20 -12.85
N VAL A 78 5.98 5.58 -11.71
CA VAL A 78 7.35 5.63 -11.17
C VAL A 78 8.34 4.98 -12.15
N LEU A 79 8.02 3.83 -12.73
CA LEU A 79 8.87 3.18 -13.73
C LEU A 79 9.08 4.05 -14.97
N GLU A 80 8.05 4.74 -15.46
CA GLU A 80 8.17 5.70 -16.57
C GLU A 80 9.11 6.86 -16.24
N ILE A 81 9.03 7.38 -15.02
CA ILE A 81 9.91 8.46 -14.55
C ILE A 81 11.36 7.96 -14.46
N MET A 82 11.57 6.74 -13.93
CA MET A 82 12.88 6.13 -13.84
C MET A 82 13.52 5.97 -15.23
N ASP A 83 12.76 5.43 -16.19
CA ASP A 83 13.21 5.27 -17.58
C ASP A 83 13.61 6.60 -18.23
N LYS A 84 12.75 7.62 -18.11
CA LYS A 84 13.02 8.98 -18.61
C LYS A 84 14.27 9.63 -18.02
N LYS A 85 14.58 9.33 -16.74
CA LYS A 85 15.77 9.84 -16.05
C LYS A 85 16.99 8.91 -16.19
N GLY A 86 16.89 7.82 -16.95
CA GLY A 86 17.99 6.85 -17.12
C GLY A 86 18.33 6.07 -15.85
N ILE A 87 17.40 5.96 -14.91
CA ILE A 87 17.57 5.23 -13.65
C ILE A 87 17.20 3.77 -13.87
N VAL A 88 18.19 2.89 -13.79
CA VAL A 88 17.97 1.43 -13.92
C VAL A 88 17.20 0.91 -12.71
N TYR A 89 16.15 0.13 -12.96
CA TYR A 89 15.41 -0.54 -11.89
C TYR A 89 16.28 -1.55 -11.15
N GLN A 90 16.27 -1.48 -9.83
CA GLN A 90 16.98 -2.40 -8.94
C GLN A 90 16.05 -2.87 -7.83
N SER A 91 16.12 -4.16 -7.51
CA SER A 91 15.43 -4.69 -6.35
C SER A 91 16.20 -4.27 -5.09
N ILE A 92 15.57 -3.42 -4.28
CA ILE A 92 16.10 -2.97 -3.00
C ILE A 92 15.36 -3.65 -1.85
N PRO A 93 16.06 -4.03 -0.76
CA PRO A 93 15.40 -4.55 0.44
C PRO A 93 14.36 -3.57 1.00
N ALA A 94 13.29 -4.12 1.55
CA ALA A 94 12.26 -3.33 2.22
C ALA A 94 12.82 -2.65 3.49
N SER A 95 12.33 -1.44 3.79
CA SER A 95 12.69 -0.73 5.02
C SER A 95 12.17 -1.46 6.27
N ARG A 96 12.72 -1.13 7.45
CA ARG A 96 12.24 -1.66 8.73
C ARG A 96 10.84 -1.17 9.12
N TYR A 97 10.32 -0.13 8.48
CA TYR A 97 9.11 0.58 8.88
C TYR A 97 7.87 -0.32 8.95
N ALA A 98 7.43 -0.89 7.82
CA ALA A 98 6.24 -1.74 7.79
C ALA A 98 6.42 -3.01 8.65
N LYS A 99 7.62 -3.62 8.60
CA LYS A 99 7.95 -4.79 9.42
C LYS A 99 7.87 -4.48 10.93
N GLY A 100 8.36 -3.31 11.33
CA GLY A 100 8.32 -2.83 12.71
C GLY A 100 6.90 -2.61 13.20
N MET A 101 6.01 -2.06 12.38
CA MET A 101 4.59 -1.98 12.74
C MET A 101 3.94 -3.37 12.81
N PHE A 102 4.21 -4.25 11.84
CA PHE A 102 3.61 -5.58 11.78
C PHE A 102 3.99 -6.48 12.96
N SER A 103 5.10 -6.24 13.66
CA SER A 103 5.45 -7.03 14.86
C SER A 103 4.53 -6.79 16.05
N HIS A 104 3.70 -5.74 16.02
CA HIS A 104 2.72 -5.44 17.07
C HIS A 104 1.31 -5.94 16.75
N VAL A 105 1.11 -6.56 15.58
CA VAL A 105 -0.21 -7.07 15.15
C VAL A 105 -0.65 -8.23 16.05
N LYS A 106 -1.93 -8.21 16.44
CA LYS A 106 -2.57 -9.32 17.15
C LYS A 106 -2.60 -10.57 16.28
N THR A 107 -2.72 -11.75 16.91
CA THR A 107 -2.63 -13.05 16.23
C THR A 107 -3.96 -13.74 15.99
N TYR A 108 -5.07 -13.19 16.50
CA TYR A 108 -6.41 -13.72 16.35
C TYR A 108 -7.29 -12.81 15.48
N GLU A 109 -8.26 -13.41 14.78
CA GLU A 109 -9.22 -12.69 13.95
C GLU A 109 -10.43 -12.24 14.79
N PRO A 110 -11.11 -11.13 14.43
CA PRO A 110 -10.85 -10.24 13.30
C PRO A 110 -9.77 -9.16 13.59
N ASP A 111 -9.26 -9.12 14.81
CA ASP A 111 -8.32 -8.11 15.29
C ASP A 111 -7.02 -8.03 14.46
N THR A 112 -6.53 -9.18 13.97
CA THR A 112 -5.38 -9.25 13.06
C THR A 112 -5.62 -8.42 11.80
N LEU A 113 -6.81 -8.52 11.20
CA LEU A 113 -7.17 -7.78 10.00
C LEU A 113 -7.34 -6.28 10.32
N ILE A 114 -8.02 -5.94 11.40
CA ILE A 114 -8.21 -4.56 11.87
C ILE A 114 -6.84 -3.88 12.03
N ASP A 115 -5.89 -4.53 12.70
CA ASP A 115 -4.54 -3.99 12.89
C ASP A 115 -3.82 -3.76 11.56
N LYS A 116 -3.90 -4.71 10.63
CA LYS A 116 -3.25 -4.57 9.31
C LYS A 116 -3.84 -3.43 8.49
N LEU A 117 -5.13 -3.14 8.64
CA LEU A 117 -5.80 -2.02 7.98
C LEU A 117 -5.40 -0.68 8.60
N ILE A 118 -5.30 -0.60 9.93
CA ILE A 118 -4.77 0.58 10.62
C ILE A 118 -3.32 0.86 10.21
N ILE A 119 -2.49 -0.19 10.12
CA ILE A 119 -1.11 -0.06 9.62
C ILE A 119 -1.11 0.44 8.17
N GLY A 120 -2.00 -0.08 7.31
CA GLY A 120 -2.22 0.43 5.96
C GLY A 120 -2.49 1.93 5.96
N ALA A 121 -3.44 2.40 6.79
CA ALA A 121 -3.75 3.83 6.91
C ALA A 121 -2.53 4.66 7.33
N TYR A 122 -1.70 4.18 8.25
CA TYR A 122 -0.47 4.88 8.65
C TYR A 122 0.57 4.95 7.52
N ILE A 123 0.70 3.90 6.71
CA ILE A 123 1.60 3.90 5.54
C ILE A 123 1.17 5.00 4.55
N GLU A 124 -0.10 5.02 4.15
CA GLU A 124 -0.65 6.02 3.21
C GLU A 124 -0.54 7.45 3.78
N ALA A 125 -0.90 7.63 5.06
CA ALA A 125 -0.82 8.94 5.71
C ALA A 125 0.62 9.47 5.76
N ARG A 126 1.59 8.61 6.09
CA ARG A 126 3.01 8.98 6.09
C ARG A 126 3.53 9.22 4.68
N SER A 127 3.11 8.43 3.69
CA SER A 127 3.44 8.65 2.28
C SER A 127 2.98 10.04 1.82
N CYS A 128 1.71 10.38 2.09
CA CYS A 128 1.15 11.70 1.79
C CYS A 128 1.96 12.84 2.43
N GLU A 129 2.27 12.72 3.73
CA GLU A 129 3.07 13.72 4.44
C GLU A 129 4.47 13.87 3.85
N ARG A 130 5.18 12.77 3.56
CA ARG A 130 6.51 12.82 2.95
C ARG A 130 6.50 13.37 1.54
N PHE A 131 5.54 12.98 0.69
CA PHE A 131 5.41 13.57 -0.65
C PHE A 131 5.23 15.08 -0.57
N ALA A 132 4.37 15.57 0.33
CA ALA A 132 4.14 17.01 0.50
C ALA A 132 5.38 17.75 1.01
N ARG A 133 6.16 17.12 1.90
CA ARG A 133 7.41 17.69 2.44
C ARG A 133 8.55 17.67 1.44
N LEU A 134 8.61 16.66 0.57
CA LEU A 134 9.69 16.51 -0.41
C LEU A 134 9.44 17.33 -1.67
N ALA A 135 8.20 17.41 -2.17
CA ALA A 135 7.87 18.02 -3.46
C ALA A 135 8.49 19.44 -3.69
N PRO A 136 8.54 20.36 -2.69
CA PRO A 136 9.16 21.68 -2.88
C PRO A 136 10.67 21.67 -3.15
N TYR A 137 11.35 20.55 -2.88
CA TYR A 137 12.80 20.40 -3.05
C TYR A 137 13.16 19.58 -4.29
N MET A 138 12.17 19.14 -5.06
CA MET A 138 12.37 18.30 -6.25
C MET A 138 12.30 19.12 -7.54
N ASP A 139 12.88 18.58 -8.61
CA ASP A 139 12.67 19.10 -9.98
C ASP A 139 11.18 19.18 -10.33
N ASN A 140 10.79 20.11 -11.20
CA ASN A 140 9.39 20.38 -11.53
C ASN A 140 8.59 19.14 -11.97
N ASP A 141 9.20 18.21 -12.70
CA ASP A 141 8.56 16.98 -13.16
C ASP A 141 8.23 16.03 -11.98
N ILE A 142 9.18 15.87 -11.05
CA ILE A 142 8.98 15.05 -9.85
C ILE A 142 8.08 15.74 -8.82
N ALA A 143 8.23 17.05 -8.63
CA ALA A 143 7.38 17.83 -7.75
C ALA A 143 5.92 17.73 -8.21
N GLY A 144 5.65 17.93 -9.50
CA GLY A 144 4.32 17.77 -10.08
C GLY A 144 3.75 16.37 -9.89
N PHE A 145 4.57 15.34 -10.07
CA PHE A 145 4.18 13.95 -9.79
C PHE A 145 3.85 13.73 -8.30
N TYR A 146 4.71 14.15 -7.37
CA TYR A 146 4.46 14.00 -5.93
C TYR A 146 3.19 14.74 -5.48
N PHE A 147 2.95 15.95 -5.99
CA PHE A 147 1.69 16.67 -5.73
C PHE A 147 0.46 15.92 -6.26
N SER A 148 0.59 15.26 -7.41
CA SER A 148 -0.52 14.49 -7.99
C SER A 148 -0.93 13.28 -7.12
N LEU A 149 0.03 12.70 -6.38
CA LEU A 149 -0.22 11.57 -5.48
C LEU A 149 -0.94 11.97 -4.19
N LEU A 150 -0.77 13.20 -3.70
CA LEU A 150 -1.32 13.61 -2.39
C LEU A 150 -2.82 13.34 -2.24
N ARG A 151 -3.59 13.54 -3.33
CA ARG A 151 -5.04 13.34 -3.31
C ARG A 151 -5.43 11.86 -3.26
N SER A 152 -4.69 10.96 -3.91
CA SER A 152 -4.96 9.51 -3.82
C SER A 152 -4.60 9.00 -2.43
N GLU A 153 -3.39 9.32 -1.94
CA GLU A 153 -2.92 8.91 -0.60
C GLU A 153 -3.85 9.38 0.52
N ALA A 154 -4.36 10.62 0.43
CA ALA A 154 -5.32 11.16 1.38
C ALA A 154 -6.66 10.40 1.41
N ARG A 155 -7.12 9.90 0.25
CA ARG A 155 -8.31 9.03 0.19
C ARG A 155 -8.00 7.64 0.72
N HIS A 156 -6.85 7.08 0.37
CA HIS A 156 -6.47 5.72 0.73
C HIS A 156 -6.38 5.53 2.24
N PHE A 157 -5.75 6.45 2.99
CA PHE A 157 -5.70 6.32 4.44
C PHE A 157 -7.10 6.31 5.06
N GLN A 158 -8.01 7.16 4.55
CA GLN A 158 -9.36 7.27 5.07
C GLN A 158 -10.17 6.01 4.75
N ASP A 159 -10.02 5.46 3.53
CA ASP A 159 -10.66 4.21 3.15
C ASP A 159 -10.14 3.04 4.02
N TYR A 160 -8.84 2.98 4.34
CA TYR A 160 -8.29 1.99 5.26
C TYR A 160 -8.89 2.09 6.67
N LEU A 161 -9.02 3.29 7.25
CA LEU A 161 -9.62 3.47 8.58
C LEU A 161 -11.11 3.16 8.59
N ASN A 162 -11.85 3.59 7.57
CA ASN A 162 -13.27 3.29 7.43
C ASN A 162 -13.49 1.77 7.35
N LEU A 163 -12.65 1.09 6.59
CA LEU A 163 -12.63 -0.36 6.47
C LEU A 163 -12.29 -1.04 7.82
N ALA A 164 -11.27 -0.57 8.53
CA ALA A 164 -10.93 -1.11 9.86
C ALA A 164 -12.13 -0.97 10.82
N GLN A 165 -12.80 0.18 10.83
CA GLN A 165 -13.94 0.43 11.71
C GLN A 165 -15.17 -0.38 11.31
N SER A 166 -15.41 -0.62 10.01
CA SER A 166 -16.58 -1.41 9.57
C SER A 166 -16.47 -2.88 9.95
N ILE A 167 -15.26 -3.39 10.21
CA ILE A 167 -15.01 -4.76 10.67
C ILE A 167 -15.09 -4.85 12.20
N SER A 168 -14.66 -3.81 12.90
CA SER A 168 -14.63 -3.78 14.34
C SER A 168 -16.01 -3.56 14.95
N SER A 169 -16.39 -4.38 15.93
CA SER A 169 -17.56 -4.15 16.79
C SER A 169 -17.29 -3.14 17.92
N LYS A 170 -16.05 -2.67 18.06
CA LYS A 170 -15.59 -1.72 19.07
C LYS A 170 -14.96 -0.50 18.42
N ASP A 171 -14.77 0.55 19.20
CA ASP A 171 -13.98 1.72 18.78
C ASP A 171 -12.53 1.32 18.48
N ILE A 172 -12.04 1.67 17.29
CA ILE A 172 -10.67 1.41 16.86
C ILE A 172 -9.69 2.51 17.29
N LEU A 173 -10.17 3.66 17.79
CA LEU A 173 -9.34 4.80 18.16
C LEU A 173 -8.20 4.45 19.13
N PRO A 174 -8.40 3.63 20.19
CA PRO A 174 -7.28 3.25 21.07
C PRO A 174 -6.16 2.52 20.31
N ARG A 175 -6.53 1.72 19.31
CA ARG A 175 -5.59 0.95 18.50
C ARG A 175 -4.87 1.84 17.48
N ILE A 176 -5.58 2.80 16.89
CA ILE A 176 -4.97 3.86 16.07
C ILE A 176 -3.90 4.59 16.89
N GLN A 177 -4.24 5.07 18.08
CA GLN A 177 -3.31 5.80 18.95
C GLN A 177 -2.08 4.97 19.35
N GLU A 178 -2.23 3.66 19.53
CA GLU A 178 -1.12 2.76 19.81
C GLU A 178 -0.18 2.64 18.61
N PHE A 179 -0.70 2.36 17.42
CA PHE A 179 0.11 2.31 16.21
C PHE A 179 0.74 3.67 15.88
N GLY A 180 0.06 4.79 16.18
CA GLY A 180 0.64 6.13 16.01
C GLY A 180 1.89 6.36 16.87
N ARG A 181 1.95 5.80 18.08
CA ARG A 181 3.16 5.87 18.92
C ARG A 181 4.30 5.03 18.33
N ILE A 182 4.00 3.81 17.89
CA ILE A 182 4.98 2.91 17.25
C ILE A 182 5.52 3.51 15.95
N GLU A 183 4.63 4.05 15.11
CA GLU A 183 4.97 4.70 13.85
C GLU A 183 5.88 5.90 14.09
N ALA A 184 5.52 6.77 15.04
CA ALA A 184 6.32 7.94 15.37
C ALA A 184 7.74 7.56 15.84
N GLU A 185 7.88 6.50 16.64
CA GLU A 185 9.18 5.98 17.08
C GLU A 185 10.01 5.47 15.89
N LEU A 186 9.40 4.73 14.95
CA LEU A 186 10.08 4.23 13.75
C LEU A 186 10.59 5.37 12.84
N ILE A 187 9.82 6.45 12.72
CA ILE A 187 10.18 7.62 11.90
C ILE A 187 11.24 8.50 12.57
N SER A 188 11.20 8.65 13.89
CA SER A 188 12.09 9.56 14.63
C SER A 188 13.39 8.91 15.12
N SER A 189 13.46 7.58 15.17
CA SER A 189 14.68 6.89 15.59
C SER A 189 15.73 6.80 14.46
N PRO A 190 17.04 6.73 14.81
CA PRO A 190 18.10 6.58 13.82
C PRO A 190 17.96 5.33 12.95
N ASP A 191 18.31 5.43 11.67
CA ASP A 191 18.22 4.37 10.68
C ASP A 191 19.45 4.40 9.76
N LYS A 192 20.06 3.24 9.53
CA LYS A 192 21.25 3.11 8.67
C LYS A 192 20.90 2.89 7.20
N ASP A 193 19.65 2.59 6.90
CA ASP A 193 19.20 2.30 5.54
C ASP A 193 18.20 3.33 5.05
N PHE A 194 18.66 4.25 4.18
CA PHE A 194 17.80 5.28 3.63
C PHE A 194 16.77 4.69 2.65
N LYS A 195 15.50 4.89 2.99
CA LYS A 195 14.31 4.45 2.25
C LYS A 195 13.19 5.49 2.40
N PHE A 196 12.18 5.40 1.53
CA PHE A 196 11.07 6.35 1.55
C PHE A 196 10.32 6.43 2.89
N HIS A 197 10.29 5.37 3.70
CA HIS A 197 9.75 5.37 5.08
C HIS A 197 10.81 5.11 6.17
N SER A 198 12.11 5.25 5.87
CA SER A 198 13.18 5.08 6.87
C SER A 198 13.10 6.10 8.00
N GLY A 199 13.71 5.78 9.14
CA GLY A 199 13.91 6.73 10.24
C GLY A 199 14.93 7.82 9.90
N ILE A 200 15.49 8.50 10.91
CA ILE A 200 16.50 9.54 10.69
C ILE A 200 17.80 8.89 10.21
N PRO A 201 18.36 9.25 9.04
CA PRO A 201 19.62 8.67 8.57
C PRO A 201 20.74 8.84 9.62
N ALA A 202 21.26 7.72 10.10
CA ALA A 202 22.44 7.68 10.97
C ALA A 202 23.68 7.85 10.09
N GLN A 203 24.58 8.75 10.48
CA GLN A 203 25.89 8.93 9.86
C GLN A 203 26.78 7.70 10.08
#